data_AF-A0A1C6FR14-F1
#
_entry.id   AF-A0A1C6FR14-F1
#
_cell.length_a   1.000
_cell.length_b   1.000
_cell.length_c   1.000
_cell.angle_alpha   90.00
_cell.angle_beta   90.00
_cell.angle_gamma   90.00
#
_symmetry.space_group_name_H-M   'P 1'
#
loop_
_entity.id
_entity.type
_entity.pdbx_description
1 polymer ?
#
loop_
_entity_poly.entity_id
_entity_poly.type
_entity_poly.pdbx_seq_one_letter_code
_entity_poly.pdbx_strand_id
1 'polypeptide(L)'
;MDEKLKQKLIEAVKAGDENQASELLWQLVIDCQNCPFKTVSGLPFSYTIKRGRNGELTKELWIDRRENSKSLAWSSIRLAFSNAMKIKSADRPKALGDIRGVSYIYPMLWRFGVLEVPQTAHQRMNTEL
;
A
#
# COMPACT_ATOMS: atom_id res chain seq x y z
N MET A 1 -4.51 -9.36 -8.26
CA MET A 1 -5.14 -8.12 -7.79
C MET A 1 -6.49 -8.03 -8.47
N ASP A 2 -7.58 -8.02 -7.72
CA ASP A 2 -8.94 -7.85 -8.21
C ASP A 2 -9.13 -6.40 -8.70
N GLU A 3 -9.19 -6.23 -10.03
CA GLU A 3 -9.36 -4.93 -10.66
C GLU A 3 -10.73 -4.30 -10.38
N LYS A 4 -11.78 -5.10 -10.14
CA LYS A 4 -13.10 -4.59 -9.76
C LYS A 4 -13.06 -4.01 -8.35
N LEU A 5 -12.36 -4.66 -7.45
CA LEU A 5 -12.16 -4.16 -6.09
C LEU A 5 -11.34 -2.87 -6.08
N LYS A 6 -10.26 -2.81 -6.87
CA LYS A 6 -9.46 -1.60 -7.06
C LYS A 6 -10.30 -0.45 -7.62
N GLN A 7 -11.13 -0.70 -8.63
CA GLN A 7 -11.99 0.32 -9.21
C GLN A 7 -12.96 0.91 -8.16
N LYS A 8 -13.57 0.06 -7.32
CA LYS A 8 -14.42 0.51 -6.21
C LYS A 8 -13.64 1.36 -5.19
N LEU A 9 -12.41 0.97 -4.87
CA LEU A 9 -11.55 1.75 -3.97
C LEU A 9 -11.31 3.15 -4.53
N ILE A 10 -10.98 3.26 -5.83
CA ILE A 10 -10.76 4.54 -6.50
C ILE A 10 -12.02 5.41 -6.44
N GLU A 11 -13.20 4.83 -6.67
CA GLU A 11 -14.48 5.54 -6.57
C GLU A 11 -14.78 6.04 -5.16
N ALA A 12 -14.57 5.21 -4.13
CA ALA A 12 -14.74 5.61 -2.74
C ALA A 12 -13.76 6.72 -2.32
N VAL A 13 -12.50 6.63 -2.78
CA VAL A 13 -11.49 7.70 -2.58
C VAL A 13 -11.94 9.01 -3.24
N LYS A 14 -12.44 8.95 -4.47
CA LYS A 14 -12.96 10.14 -5.19
C LYS A 14 -14.19 10.75 -4.52
N ALA A 15 -15.06 9.92 -3.95
CA ALA A 15 -16.22 10.36 -3.19
C ALA A 15 -15.86 10.94 -1.81
N GLY A 16 -14.64 10.72 -1.33
CA GLY A 16 -14.19 11.18 0.00
C GLY A 16 -14.73 10.33 1.17
N ASP A 17 -15.29 9.15 0.90
CA ASP A 17 -15.78 8.24 1.95
C ASP A 17 -14.59 7.43 2.52
N GLU A 18 -13.89 8.01 3.49
CA GLU A 18 -12.71 7.38 4.11
C GLU A 18 -13.05 6.05 4.80
N ASN A 19 -14.27 5.89 5.32
CA ASN A 19 -14.68 4.66 5.99
C ASN A 19 -14.84 3.53 4.98
N GLN A 20 -15.62 3.74 3.93
CA GLN A 20 -15.79 2.76 2.87
C GLN A 20 -14.47 2.46 2.17
N ALA A 21 -13.69 3.50 1.86
CA ALA A 21 -12.42 3.34 1.17
C ALA A 21 -11.37 2.58 2.01
N SER A 22 -11.36 2.75 3.33
CA SER A 22 -10.47 2.00 4.24
C SER A 22 -10.80 0.50 4.29
N GLU A 23 -12.08 0.14 4.25
CA GLU A 23 -12.50 -1.27 4.19
C GLU A 23 -12.16 -1.91 2.83
N LEU A 24 -12.38 -1.18 1.74
CA LEU A 24 -11.98 -1.60 0.39
C LEU A 24 -10.46 -1.75 0.27
N LEU A 25 -9.70 -0.81 0.85
CA LEU A 25 -8.25 -0.88 0.92
C LEU A 25 -7.79 -2.14 1.66
N TRP A 26 -8.43 -2.48 2.78
CA TRP A 26 -8.09 -3.68 3.53
C TRP A 26 -8.30 -4.95 2.71
N GLN A 27 -9.44 -5.05 2.00
CA GLN A 27 -9.71 -6.18 1.10
C GLN A 27 -8.67 -6.27 -0.01
N LEU A 28 -8.28 -5.15 -0.61
CA LEU A 28 -7.29 -5.12 -1.69
C LEU A 28 -5.88 -5.47 -1.17
N VAL A 29 -5.55 -5.07 0.06
CA VAL A 29 -4.32 -5.47 0.73
C VAL A 29 -4.28 -6.99 0.97
N ILE A 30 -5.40 -7.60 1.35
CA ILE A 30 -5.51 -9.06 1.49
C ILE A 30 -5.33 -9.76 0.14
N ASP A 31 -6.02 -9.27 -0.89
CA ASP A 31 -6.00 -9.85 -2.23
C ASP A 31 -4.62 -9.74 -2.89
N CYS A 32 -3.87 -8.65 -2.64
CA CYS A 32 -2.54 -8.45 -3.21
C CYS A 32 -1.38 -8.99 -2.37
N GLN A 33 -1.63 -9.96 -1.48
CA GLN A 33 -0.53 -10.70 -0.86
C GLN A 33 0.32 -11.39 -1.93
N ASN A 34 1.64 -11.47 -1.70
CA ASN A 34 2.63 -12.01 -2.64
C ASN A 34 2.76 -11.28 -3.99
N CYS A 35 1.98 -10.23 -4.24
CA CYS A 35 2.21 -9.35 -5.37
C CYS A 35 3.65 -8.79 -5.32
N PRO A 36 4.38 -8.74 -6.45
CA PRO A 36 5.67 -8.09 -6.49
C PRO A 36 5.48 -6.58 -6.40
N PHE A 37 6.27 -5.93 -5.56
CA PHE A 37 6.37 -4.48 -5.47
C PHE A 37 7.85 -4.08 -5.48
N LYS A 38 8.09 -2.79 -5.74
CA LYS A 38 9.42 -2.20 -5.70
C LYS A 38 9.34 -0.84 -5.04
N THR A 39 10.20 -0.57 -4.07
CA THR A 39 10.28 0.77 -3.47
C THR A 39 10.86 1.77 -4.47
N VAL A 40 10.71 3.07 -4.22
CA VAL A 40 11.35 4.12 -5.02
C VAL A 40 12.89 3.99 -5.06
N SER A 41 13.50 3.35 -4.05
CA SER A 41 14.94 3.06 -4.03
C SER A 41 15.32 1.80 -4.82
N GLY A 42 14.37 1.14 -5.47
CA GLY A 42 14.60 -0.07 -6.27
C GLY A 42 14.61 -1.38 -5.48
N LEU A 43 14.28 -1.38 -4.18
CA LEU A 43 14.23 -2.61 -3.38
C LEU A 43 12.96 -3.40 -3.73
N PRO A 44 13.07 -4.61 -4.31
CA PRO A 44 11.92 -5.47 -4.51
C PRO A 44 11.43 -6.02 -3.17
N PHE A 45 10.11 -6.13 -3.02
CA PHE A 45 9.48 -6.74 -1.87
C PHE A 45 8.14 -7.34 -2.26
N SER A 46 7.65 -8.25 -1.43
CA SER A 46 6.25 -8.67 -1.40
C SER A 46 5.80 -8.68 0.06
N TYR A 47 4.58 -9.07 0.33
CA TYR A 47 4.14 -9.24 1.71
C TYR A 47 3.10 -10.34 1.86
N THR A 48 3.00 -10.84 3.09
CA THR A 48 1.88 -11.65 3.55
C THR A 48 1.24 -10.99 4.76
N ILE A 49 -0.01 -11.31 5.07
CA ILE A 49 -0.67 -10.88 6.28
C ILE A 49 -0.43 -11.94 7.33
N LYS A 50 0.05 -11.50 8.49
CA LYS A 50 0.30 -12.41 9.61
C LYS A 50 -1.03 -12.97 10.10
N ARG A 51 -1.02 -14.26 10.46
CA ARG A 51 -2.18 -14.95 11.04
C ARG A 51 -1.98 -15.12 12.54
N GLY A 52 -3.05 -14.92 13.29
CA GLY A 52 -3.11 -15.23 14.71
C GLY A 52 -3.10 -16.74 14.94
N ARG A 53 -3.00 -17.16 16.21
CA ARG A 53 -3.02 -18.58 16.61
C ARG A 53 -4.31 -19.32 16.21
N ASN A 54 -5.40 -18.59 16.03
CA ASN A 54 -6.71 -19.07 15.59
C ASN A 54 -6.92 -19.00 14.06
N GLY A 55 -5.91 -18.60 13.29
CA GLY A 55 -6.00 -18.48 11.83
C GLY A 55 -6.61 -17.16 11.32
N GLU A 56 -7.10 -16.29 12.22
CA GLU A 56 -7.61 -14.97 11.87
C GLU A 56 -6.49 -14.07 11.33
N LEU A 57 -6.82 -13.23 10.36
CA LEU A 57 -5.89 -12.24 9.82
C LEU A 57 -5.63 -11.19 10.89
N THR A 58 -4.37 -11.03 11.28
CA THR A 58 -3.99 -9.91 12.13
C THR A 58 -3.92 -8.65 11.28
N LYS A 59 -3.98 -7.49 11.94
CA LYS A 59 -3.77 -6.19 11.32
C LYS A 59 -2.26 -5.88 11.16
N GLU A 60 -1.46 -6.87 10.79
CA GLU A 60 -0.01 -6.76 10.54
C GLU A 60 0.38 -7.44 9.23
N LEU A 61 1.16 -6.73 8.41
CA LEU A 61 1.78 -7.26 7.20
C LEU A 61 3.23 -7.65 7.50
N TRP A 62 3.65 -8.78 6.99
CA TRP A 62 5.03 -9.25 6.98
C TRP A 62 5.63 -8.96 5.62
N ILE A 63 6.45 -7.91 5.54
CA ILE A 63 7.15 -7.51 4.32
C ILE A 63 8.31 -8.47 4.11
N ASP A 64 8.27 -9.21 3.02
CA ASP A 64 9.37 -10.07 2.60
C ASP A 64 10.35 -9.29 1.72
N ARG A 65 11.61 -9.29 2.12
CA ARG A 65 12.73 -8.66 1.41
C ARG A 65 13.98 -9.51 1.65
N ARG A 66 14.83 -9.57 0.62
CA ARG A 66 15.98 -10.49 0.42
C ARG A 66 16.70 -11.05 1.67
N GLU A 67 16.95 -10.25 2.70
CA GLU A 67 17.78 -10.68 3.84
C GLU A 67 17.07 -10.65 5.19
N ASN A 68 15.95 -9.94 5.35
CA ASN A 68 15.28 -9.78 6.65
C ASN A 68 13.86 -9.26 6.45
N SER A 69 12.85 -10.02 6.86
CA SER A 69 11.48 -9.53 6.80
C SER A 69 11.20 -8.41 7.82
N LYS A 70 10.16 -7.61 7.58
CA LYS A 70 9.77 -6.50 8.46
C LYS A 70 8.27 -6.48 8.70
N SER A 71 7.85 -6.30 9.95
CA SER A 71 6.43 -6.05 10.26
C SER A 71 6.03 -4.61 9.90
N LEU A 72 4.88 -4.49 9.25
CA LEU A 72 4.19 -3.25 8.89
C LEU A 72 2.76 -3.29 9.44
N ALA A 73 2.48 -2.45 10.42
CA ALA A 73 1.17 -2.40 11.06
C ALA A 73 0.12 -1.76 10.14
N TRP A 74 -1.11 -2.27 10.18
CA TRP A 74 -2.25 -1.69 9.47
C TRP A 74 -2.50 -0.23 9.85
N SER A 75 -2.27 0.15 11.10
CA SER A 75 -2.40 1.55 11.55
C SER A 75 -1.49 2.50 10.77
N SER A 76 -0.28 2.06 10.41
CA SER A 76 0.65 2.83 9.57
C SER A 76 0.14 2.97 8.14
N ILE A 77 -0.44 1.88 7.59
CA ILE A 77 -1.06 1.88 6.26
C ILE A 77 -2.26 2.83 6.22
N ARG A 78 -3.15 2.73 7.21
CA ARG A 78 -4.35 3.56 7.33
C ARG A 78 -4.01 5.04 7.51
N LEU A 79 -2.97 5.37 8.28
CA LEU A 79 -2.51 6.74 8.43
C LEU A 79 -1.93 7.30 7.11
N ALA A 80 -1.08 6.53 6.42
CA ALA A 80 -0.53 6.93 5.13
C ALA A 80 -1.63 7.06 4.06
N PHE A 81 -2.64 6.19 4.10
CA PHE A 81 -3.81 6.24 3.24
C PHE A 81 -4.65 7.50 3.48
N SER A 82 -4.97 7.82 4.73
CA SER A 82 -5.69 9.06 5.09
C SER A 82 -4.95 10.31 4.60
N ASN A 83 -3.62 10.32 4.73
CA ASN A 83 -2.79 11.40 4.20
C ASN A 83 -2.80 11.43 2.66
N ALA A 84 -2.72 10.28 2.00
CA ALA A 84 -2.80 10.17 0.54
C ALA A 84 -4.14 10.70 0.00
N MET A 85 -5.26 10.39 0.64
CA MET A 85 -6.59 10.91 0.24
C MET A 85 -6.65 12.45 0.30
N LYS A 86 -5.94 13.08 1.25
CA LYS A 86 -5.90 14.53 1.40
C LYS A 86 -5.02 15.21 0.35
N ILE A 87 -3.83 14.68 0.11
CA ILE A 87 -2.84 15.31 -0.79
C ILE A 87 -2.98 14.88 -2.26
N LYS A 88 -3.60 13.73 -2.52
CA LYS A 88 -3.86 13.09 -3.83
C LYS A 88 -2.63 12.68 -4.63
N SER A 89 -1.54 13.44 -4.55
CA SER A 89 -0.28 13.17 -5.21
C SER A 89 0.90 13.34 -4.25
N ALA A 90 1.98 12.61 -4.49
CA ALA A 90 3.22 12.77 -3.74
C ALA A 90 4.43 12.41 -4.60
N ASP A 91 5.47 13.22 -4.51
CA ASP A 91 6.74 13.04 -5.20
C ASP A 91 7.64 11.97 -4.56
N ARG A 92 7.51 11.79 -3.24
CA ARG A 92 8.32 10.85 -2.45
C ARG A 92 7.52 10.26 -1.29
N PRO A 93 7.91 9.09 -0.75
CA PRO A 93 7.21 8.43 0.35
C PRO A 93 7.00 9.33 1.58
N LYS A 94 7.99 10.15 1.95
CA LYS A 94 7.90 11.03 3.13
C LYS A 94 6.88 12.16 3.01
N ALA A 95 6.37 12.46 1.81
CA ALA A 95 5.26 13.41 1.65
C ALA A 95 3.94 12.88 2.26
N LEU A 96 3.81 11.55 2.42
CA LEU A 96 2.70 10.93 3.15
C LEU A 96 2.82 11.05 4.68
N GLY A 97 3.90 11.64 5.18
CA GLY A 97 4.20 11.82 6.61
C GLY A 97 5.36 10.97 7.11
N ASP A 98 5.79 11.27 8.34
CA ASP A 98 6.84 10.50 9.03
C ASP A 98 6.29 9.19 9.61
N ILE A 99 6.00 8.25 8.71
CA ILE A 99 5.33 6.99 9.04
C ILE A 99 6.32 5.83 8.91
N ARG A 100 6.34 4.95 9.91
CA ARG A 100 7.17 3.74 9.88
C ARG A 100 6.78 2.87 8.69
N GLY A 101 7.75 2.57 7.84
CA GLY A 101 7.54 1.71 6.67
C GLY A 101 6.84 2.39 5.48
N VAL A 102 6.71 3.72 5.49
CA VAL A 102 6.10 4.49 4.39
C VAL A 102 6.73 4.22 3.02
N SER A 103 8.01 3.84 2.98
CA SER A 103 8.70 3.43 1.76
C SER A 103 8.09 2.20 1.06
N TYR A 104 7.43 1.31 1.82
CA TYR A 104 6.71 0.15 1.30
C TYR A 104 5.24 0.49 1.03
N ILE A 105 4.64 1.36 1.84
CA ILE A 105 3.24 1.77 1.66
C ILE A 105 3.06 2.60 0.38
N TYR A 106 4.00 3.50 0.09
CA TYR A 106 3.94 4.39 -1.06
C TYR A 106 3.71 3.68 -2.41
N PRO A 107 4.50 2.67 -2.82
CA PRO A 107 4.23 1.91 -4.06
C PRO A 107 2.90 1.14 -4.02
N MET A 108 2.44 0.70 -2.83
CA MET A 108 1.13 0.04 -2.71
C MET A 108 -0.02 1.02 -3.02
N LEU A 109 -0.02 2.20 -2.37
CA LEU A 109 -1.06 3.21 -2.59
C LEU A 109 -1.10 3.71 -4.04
N TRP A 110 0.08 3.86 -4.66
CA TRP A 110 0.15 4.16 -6.09
C TRP A 110 -0.48 3.06 -6.95
N ARG A 111 -0.07 1.79 -6.77
CA ARG A 111 -0.59 0.67 -7.55
C ARG A 111 -2.10 0.46 -7.36
N PHE A 112 -2.59 0.73 -6.16
CA PHE A 112 -4.02 0.66 -5.80
C PHE A 112 -4.83 1.85 -6.32
N GLY A 113 -4.19 2.83 -6.96
CA GLY A 113 -4.87 3.99 -7.55
C GLY A 113 -5.31 5.05 -6.53
N VAL A 114 -4.79 5.00 -5.30
CA VAL A 114 -5.07 5.98 -4.25
C VAL A 114 -4.21 7.23 -4.41
N LEU A 115 -2.99 7.06 -4.92
CA LEU A 115 -1.96 8.10 -4.94
C LEU A 115 -1.40 8.28 -6.35
N GLU A 116 -1.43 9.50 -6.86
CA GLU A 116 -0.70 9.88 -8.06
C GLU A 116 0.78 10.12 -7.72
N VAL A 117 1.68 9.66 -8.60
CA VAL A 117 3.13 9.77 -8.42
C VAL A 117 3.77 10.31 -9.70
N PRO A 118 4.86 11.07 -9.62
CA PRO A 118 5.56 11.54 -10.80
C PRO A 118 6.12 10.37 -11.60
N GLN A 119 6.28 10.55 -12.92
CA GLN A 119 6.75 9.50 -13.82
C GLN A 119 8.14 8.95 -13.42
N THR A 120 8.99 9.77 -12.83
CA THR A 120 10.29 9.36 -12.30
C THR A 120 10.18 8.36 -11.14
N ALA A 121 9.20 8.53 -10.25
CA ALA A 121 8.91 7.57 -9.18
C ALA A 121 8.26 6.31 -9.74
N HIS A 122 7.30 6.45 -10.67
CA HIS A 122 6.69 5.33 -11.37
C HIS A 122 7.74 4.41 -12.02
N GLN A 123 8.66 4.95 -12.81
CA GLN A 123 9.72 4.16 -13.48
C GLN A 123 10.59 3.38 -12.49
N ARG A 124 10.88 3.96 -11.31
CA ARG A 124 11.69 3.29 -10.28
C ARG A 124 10.92 2.17 -9.57
N MET A 125 9.61 2.33 -9.42
CA MET A 125 8.73 1.38 -8.76
C MET A 125 8.14 0.33 -9.71
N ASN A 126 8.31 0.50 -11.03
CA ASN A 126 7.83 -0.46 -11.99
C ASN A 126 8.49 -1.82 -11.76
N THR A 127 7.68 -2.86 -11.74
CA THR A 127 8.09 -4.24 -11.50
C THR A 127 8.35 -5.00 -12.79
N GLU A 128 7.93 -4.45 -13.92
CA GLU A 128 8.25 -4.95 -15.26
C GLU A 128 9.59 -4.33 -15.71
N LEU A 129 10.50 -5.18 -16.21
CA LEU A 129 11.72 -4.80 -16.92
C LEU A 129 11.40 -4.63 -18.40
#